data_AF-A0A813SSH4-F1
#
_entry.id   AF-A0A813SSH4-F1
#
_cell.length_a   1.000
_cell.length_b   1.000
_cell.length_c   1.000
_cell.angle_alpha   90.00
_cell.angle_beta   90.00
_cell.angle_gamma   90.00
#
_symmetry.space_group_name_H-M   'P 1'
#
loop_
_entity.id
_entity.type
_entity.pdbx_description
1 polymer ?
#
loop_
_entity_poly.entity_id
_entity_poly.type
_entity_poly.pdbx_seq_one_letter_code
_entity_poly.pdbx_strand_id
1 'polypeptide(L)'
;MKHTIKPVILYSRVCGRCGNPNHNQKENKCRERCLRCGDYDHTLSSCRNNPQCINCGGNHQCNNDICEFLINKTLSSNKYIIDVLLKEGVINSVDEILQSQNFNQGKQVSYEMKSMEEVMNKLIENKLASQSLRLSDLEKITQEHSGEIQEMRNDIKLVKTESGEVNSKIDYLKSDLDTVKTDLRPVNEVVSKTNLELKANQSSIESYFKLVLSRMDGQSGPASSSSLNH
;
A
#
# COMPACT_ATOMS: atom_id res chain seq x y z
N MET A 1 28.08 -27.79 48.81
CA MET A 1 27.52 -27.40 47.50
C MET A 1 27.03 -28.67 46.81
N LYS A 2 25.89 -28.65 46.11
CA LYS A 2 25.36 -29.86 45.44
C LYS A 2 26.16 -30.10 44.15
N HIS A 3 26.85 -31.24 44.07
CA HIS A 3 27.79 -31.59 42.99
C HIS A 3 27.20 -32.61 42.00
N THR A 4 25.94 -32.42 41.65
CA THR A 4 25.18 -33.27 40.73
C THR A 4 24.33 -32.42 39.81
N ILE A 5 24.28 -32.76 38.52
CA ILE A 5 23.51 -32.04 37.49
C ILE A 5 22.37 -32.92 37.00
N LYS A 6 21.16 -32.35 36.96
CA LYS A 6 20.00 -32.97 36.31
C LYS A 6 20.10 -32.78 34.80
N PRO A 7 20.01 -33.84 33.98
CA PRO A 7 20.02 -33.69 32.53
C PRO A 7 18.81 -32.88 32.05
N VAL A 8 19.03 -31.91 31.17
CA VAL A 8 17.94 -31.15 30.54
C VAL A 8 17.33 -31.97 29.42
N ILE A 9 16.10 -32.41 29.60
CA ILE A 9 15.30 -33.11 28.58
C ILE A 9 14.05 -32.28 28.36
N LEU A 10 13.80 -31.91 27.11
CA LEU A 10 12.61 -31.19 26.68
C LEU A 10 11.75 -32.20 25.90
N TYR A 11 10.43 -32.12 26.05
CA TYR A 11 9.34 -32.95 25.51
C TYR A 11 8.69 -33.92 26.50
N SER A 12 7.40 -33.65 26.75
CA SER A 12 6.61 -34.24 27.81
C SER A 12 5.86 -35.52 27.40
N ARG A 13 6.27 -36.66 27.95
CA ARG A 13 5.39 -37.78 28.33
C ARG A 13 5.84 -38.21 29.71
N VAL A 14 4.94 -38.08 30.69
CA VAL A 14 5.28 -38.24 32.10
C VAL A 14 5.79 -39.65 32.39
N CYS A 15 7.01 -39.74 32.93
CA CYS A 15 7.60 -41.01 33.30
C CYS A 15 6.78 -41.65 34.42
N GLY A 16 6.07 -42.75 34.13
CA GLY A 16 5.18 -43.41 35.10
C GLY A 16 5.86 -44.01 36.34
N ARG A 17 7.19 -43.91 36.49
CA ARG A 17 7.92 -44.38 37.69
C ARG A 17 8.38 -43.23 38.60
N CYS A 18 8.61 -42.02 38.08
CA CYS A 18 9.06 -40.88 38.89
C CYS A 18 8.23 -39.60 38.71
N GLY A 19 7.18 -39.62 37.89
CA GLY A 19 6.26 -38.50 37.71
C GLY A 19 6.85 -37.30 36.96
N ASN A 20 8.05 -37.40 36.40
CA ASN A 20 8.69 -36.29 35.68
C ASN A 20 8.17 -36.24 34.23
N PRO A 21 7.60 -35.12 33.75
CA PRO A 21 7.12 -35.00 32.37
C PRO A 21 8.20 -35.25 31.33
N ASN A 22 9.48 -35.03 31.65
CA ASN A 22 10.51 -34.84 30.65
C ASN A 22 11.21 -36.10 30.11
N HIS A 23 10.75 -37.34 30.37
CA HIS A 23 11.33 -38.54 29.75
C HIS A 23 10.40 -39.77 29.69
N ASN A 24 10.62 -40.66 28.71
CA ASN A 24 9.90 -41.92 28.56
C ASN A 24 10.49 -43.08 29.38
N GLN A 25 9.64 -44.03 29.78
CA GLN A 25 9.89 -45.11 30.75
C GLN A 25 11.11 -46.03 30.53
N LYS A 26 11.69 -46.12 29.32
CA LYS A 26 12.73 -47.11 29.01
C LYS A 26 14.14 -46.72 29.48
N GLU A 27 14.42 -45.45 29.76
CA GLU A 27 15.73 -44.99 30.23
C GLU A 27 15.51 -43.92 31.29
N ASN A 28 15.84 -44.21 32.55
CA ASN A 28 15.56 -43.30 33.66
C ASN A 28 16.58 -42.13 33.69
N LYS A 29 16.49 -41.22 32.72
CA LYS A 29 17.42 -40.11 32.46
C LYS A 29 17.37 -38.98 33.52
N CYS A 30 16.54 -39.09 34.55
CA CYS A 30 16.49 -38.13 35.67
C CYS A 30 17.40 -38.48 36.85
N ARG A 31 18.13 -39.59 36.78
CA ARG A 31 19.10 -39.96 37.82
C ARG A 31 20.32 -39.05 37.69
N GLU A 32 20.76 -38.51 38.83
CA GLU A 32 21.97 -37.69 38.90
C GLU A 32 23.18 -38.50 38.42
N ARG A 33 23.95 -37.91 37.50
CA ARG A 33 25.14 -38.51 36.89
C ARG A 33 26.37 -37.71 37.26
N CYS A 34 27.51 -38.39 37.33
CA CYS A 34 28.78 -37.74 37.54
C CYS A 34 29.15 -36.82 36.38
N LEU A 35 29.56 -35.59 36.69
CA LEU A 35 29.96 -34.60 35.70
C LEU A 35 31.20 -35.01 34.88
N ARG A 36 32.06 -35.85 35.47
CA ARG A 36 33.31 -36.30 34.86
C ARG A 36 33.08 -37.47 33.90
N CYS A 37 32.48 -38.56 34.36
CA CYS A 37 32.39 -39.80 33.57
C CYS A 37 30.98 -40.20 33.14
N GLY A 38 29.94 -39.49 33.59
CA GLY A 38 28.56 -39.84 33.24
C GLY A 38 27.96 -41.04 33.99
N ASP A 39 28.72 -41.74 34.83
CA ASP A 39 28.20 -42.87 35.61
C ASP A 39 27.33 -42.42 36.80
N TYR A 40 26.56 -43.37 37.33
CA TYR A 40 25.69 -43.19 38.49
C TYR A 40 26.43 -43.47 39.81
N ASP A 41 25.79 -43.11 40.93
CA ASP A 41 26.11 -43.60 42.28
C ASP A 41 27.50 -43.29 42.85
N HIS A 42 28.10 -42.18 42.43
CA HIS A 42 29.31 -41.67 43.05
C HIS A 42 29.38 -40.13 42.97
N THR A 43 30.23 -39.55 43.80
CA THR A 43 30.48 -38.10 43.79
C THR A 43 31.67 -37.77 42.91
N LEU A 44 31.74 -36.52 42.42
CA LEU A 44 32.89 -36.06 41.63
C LEU A 44 34.23 -36.29 42.37
N SER A 45 34.24 -36.17 43.70
CA SER A 45 35.40 -36.40 44.56
C SER A 45 35.84 -37.87 44.66
N SER A 46 34.94 -38.83 44.41
CA SER A 46 35.23 -40.27 44.45
C SER A 46 35.33 -40.90 43.06
N CYS A 47 35.21 -40.09 41.99
CA CYS A 47 35.25 -40.55 40.61
C CYS A 47 36.67 -40.95 40.18
N ARG A 48 36.86 -42.23 39.85
CA ARG A 48 38.12 -42.78 39.30
C ARG A 48 38.06 -43.05 37.79
N ASN A 49 36.92 -42.77 37.17
CA ASN A 49 36.68 -43.09 35.76
C ASN A 49 37.24 -41.99 34.83
N ASN A 50 37.53 -42.38 33.59
CA ASN A 50 37.95 -41.45 32.56
C ASN A 50 36.83 -40.47 32.21
N PRO A 51 37.18 -39.24 31.79
CA PRO A 51 36.18 -38.26 31.44
C PRO A 51 35.39 -38.72 30.21
N GLN A 52 34.07 -38.73 30.32
CA GLN A 52 33.16 -39.04 29.23
C GLN A 52 31.97 -38.08 29.27
N CYS A 53 31.75 -37.38 28.17
CA CYS A 53 30.72 -36.37 28.07
C CYS A 53 29.34 -37.02 27.91
N ILE A 54 28.41 -36.71 28.81
CA ILE A 54 27.02 -37.17 28.77
C ILE A 54 26.28 -36.67 27.50
N ASN A 55 26.70 -35.54 26.95
CA ASN A 55 26.00 -34.88 25.85
C ASN A 55 26.43 -35.37 24.46
N CYS A 56 27.73 -35.60 24.24
CA CYS A 56 28.27 -36.04 22.94
C CYS A 56 28.96 -37.41 22.97
N GLY A 57 29.16 -38.01 24.16
CA GLY A 57 29.88 -39.28 24.33
C GLY A 57 31.40 -39.19 24.23
N GLY A 58 31.97 -38.00 23.98
CA GLY A 58 33.41 -37.79 23.78
C GLY A 58 34.25 -37.86 25.06
N ASN A 59 35.57 -37.98 24.89
CA ASN A 59 36.55 -38.11 25.98
C ASN A 59 36.88 -36.77 26.67
N HIS A 60 35.86 -36.05 27.14
CA HIS A 60 36.00 -34.79 27.88
C HIS A 60 34.89 -34.65 28.92
N GLN A 61 35.03 -33.69 29.85
CA GLN A 61 33.99 -33.43 30.85
C GLN A 61 32.74 -32.81 30.21
N CYS A 62 31.57 -33.01 30.85
CA CYS A 62 30.28 -32.64 30.28
C CYS A 62 30.07 -31.15 30.05
N ASN A 63 30.80 -30.28 30.76
CA ASN A 63 30.73 -28.82 30.65
C ASN A 63 31.92 -28.21 29.91
N ASN A 64 32.72 -29.04 29.23
CA ASN A 64 33.90 -28.58 28.53
C ASN A 64 33.50 -27.87 27.23
N ASP A 65 34.21 -26.79 26.91
CA ASP A 65 34.10 -25.96 25.71
C ASP A 65 34.40 -26.72 24.41
N ILE A 66 35.06 -27.88 24.49
CA ILE A 66 35.30 -28.79 23.36
C ILE A 66 34.04 -29.60 22.98
N CYS A 67 32.95 -29.51 23.77
CA CYS A 67 31.70 -30.21 23.49
C CYS A 67 30.91 -29.58 22.33
N GLU A 68 31.21 -29.99 21.11
CA GLU A 68 30.57 -29.50 19.88
C GLU A 68 29.03 -29.58 19.92
N PHE A 69 28.46 -30.63 20.54
CA PHE A 69 27.01 -30.76 20.70
C PHE A 69 26.40 -29.61 21.52
N LEU A 70 27.07 -29.20 22.61
CA LEU A 70 26.59 -28.10 23.45
C LEU A 70 26.78 -26.75 22.75
N ILE A 71 27.91 -26.57 22.07
CA ILE A 71 28.18 -25.36 21.27
C ILE A 71 27.07 -25.20 20.21
N ASN A 72 26.88 -26.19 19.35
CA ASN A 72 25.91 -26.12 18.26
C ASN A 72 24.49 -25.92 18.77
N LYS A 73 24.14 -26.54 19.89
CA LYS A 73 22.82 -26.34 20.51
C LYS A 73 22.65 -24.92 21.07
N THR A 74 23.69 -24.35 21.66
CA THR A 74 23.68 -22.98 22.19
C THR A 74 23.56 -21.96 21.07
N LEU A 75 24.32 -22.12 19.98
CA LEU A 75 24.23 -21.27 18.80
C LEU A 75 22.85 -21.37 18.13
N SER A 76 22.35 -22.60 17.94
CA SER A 76 21.05 -22.82 17.31
C SER A 76 19.89 -22.22 18.12
N SER A 77 19.97 -22.29 19.45
CA SER A 77 18.92 -21.76 20.33
C SER A 77 18.92 -20.23 20.38
N ASN A 78 20.05 -19.59 20.09
CA ASN A 78 20.21 -18.13 20.12
C ASN A 78 20.37 -17.49 18.73
N LYS A 79 20.07 -18.23 17.66
CA LYS A 79 20.32 -17.83 16.27
C LYS A 79 19.84 -16.41 15.95
N TYR A 80 18.61 -16.06 16.32
CA TYR A 80 18.05 -14.73 16.03
C TYR A 80 18.86 -13.60 16.64
N ILE A 81 19.32 -13.77 17.88
CA ILE A 81 20.12 -12.76 18.58
C ILE A 81 21.48 -12.63 17.90
N ILE A 82 22.12 -13.75 17.57
CA ILE A 82 23.41 -13.78 16.87
C ILE A 82 23.30 -13.10 15.49
N ASP A 83 22.23 -13.36 14.74
CA ASP A 83 21.99 -12.75 13.43
C ASP A 83 21.83 -11.22 13.54
N VAL A 84 21.15 -10.73 14.58
CA VAL A 84 21.05 -9.29 14.87
C VAL A 84 22.43 -8.71 15.19
N LEU A 85 23.21 -9.36 16.07
CA LEU A 85 24.54 -8.89 16.43
C LEU A 85 25.49 -8.84 15.23
N LEU A 86 25.40 -9.79 14.30
CA LEU A 86 26.18 -9.78 13.05
C LEU A 86 25.74 -8.65 12.11
N LYS A 87 24.42 -8.47 11.91
CA LYS A 87 23.88 -7.42 11.02
C LYS A 87 24.18 -6.01 11.51
N GLU A 88 24.15 -5.82 12.82
CA GLU A 88 24.47 -4.55 13.45
C GLU A 88 26.00 -4.35 13.64
N GLY A 89 26.83 -5.31 13.23
CA GLY A 89 28.30 -5.23 13.28
C GLY A 89 28.88 -5.27 14.69
N VAL A 90 28.16 -5.86 15.65
CA VAL A 90 28.59 -5.98 17.06
C VAL A 90 29.63 -7.07 17.25
N ILE A 91 29.50 -8.18 16.51
CA ILE A 91 30.46 -9.27 16.41
C ILE A 91 30.80 -9.46 14.94
N ASN A 92 32.05 -9.81 14.60
CA ASN A 92 32.42 -10.05 13.20
C ASN A 92 32.18 -11.50 12.79
N SER A 93 32.16 -12.41 13.77
CA SER A 93 31.93 -13.84 13.54
C SER A 93 31.31 -14.49 14.77
N VAL A 94 30.66 -15.64 14.55
CA VAL A 94 30.07 -16.45 15.62
C VAL A 94 31.14 -17.00 16.56
N ASP A 95 32.36 -17.20 16.07
CA ASP A 95 33.48 -17.75 16.83
C ASP A 95 33.97 -16.82 17.96
N GLU A 96 33.69 -15.51 17.86
CA GLU A 96 33.97 -14.54 18.93
C GLU A 96 33.16 -14.85 20.21
N ILE A 97 31.99 -15.49 20.09
CA ILE A 97 31.16 -15.90 21.24
C ILE A 97 31.74 -17.15 21.93
N LEU A 98 32.44 -18.00 21.16
CA LEU A 98 32.92 -19.30 21.63
C LEU A 98 34.31 -19.23 22.28
N GLN A 99 35.05 -18.15 22.07
CA GLN A 99 36.30 -17.88 22.78
C GLN A 99 36.05 -17.39 24.20
N SER A 100 35.42 -18.22 25.04
CA SER A 100 35.37 -17.94 26.47
C SER A 100 36.79 -18.01 27.03
N GLN A 101 37.31 -16.86 27.45
CA GLN A 101 38.59 -16.73 28.13
C GLN A 101 38.66 -17.70 29.32
N ASN A 102 39.80 -18.37 29.45
CA ASN A 102 40.18 -19.16 30.61
C ASN A 102 39.90 -18.36 31.89
N PHE A 103 38.86 -18.75 32.65
CA PHE A 103 38.49 -18.14 33.92
C PHE A 103 39.58 -18.37 34.96
N ASN A 104 40.50 -17.43 35.06
CA ASN A 104 41.22 -17.15 36.29
C ASN A 104 41.26 -15.63 36.49
N GLN A 105 40.81 -15.21 37.67
CA GLN A 105 40.84 -13.87 38.27
C GLN A 105 39.55 -13.03 38.11
N GLY A 106 38.85 -12.85 39.24
CA GLY A 106 37.66 -12.02 39.41
C GLY A 106 37.88 -10.51 39.29
N LYS A 107 38.55 -10.06 38.22
CA LYS A 107 38.72 -8.65 37.83
C LYS A 107 37.96 -8.27 36.55
N GLN A 108 37.30 -9.22 35.87
CA GLN A 108 36.92 -9.06 34.46
C GLN A 108 35.53 -8.46 34.18
N VAL A 109 34.57 -8.58 35.11
CA VAL A 109 33.17 -8.15 34.90
C VAL A 109 33.04 -6.63 34.62
N SER A 110 34.01 -5.83 35.08
CA SER A 110 34.06 -4.37 34.88
C SER A 110 34.32 -3.95 33.43
N TYR A 111 35.09 -4.73 32.66
CA TYR A 111 35.45 -4.40 31.28
C TYR A 111 34.38 -4.82 30.26
N GLU A 112 33.68 -5.94 30.51
CA GLU A 112 32.62 -6.44 29.63
C GLU A 112 31.37 -5.54 29.66
N MET A 113 31.01 -4.98 30.81
CA MET A 113 29.88 -4.03 30.89
C MET A 113 30.16 -2.73 30.13
N LYS A 114 31.40 -2.22 30.15
CA LYS A 114 31.80 -1.03 29.38
C LYS A 114 31.76 -1.27 27.88
N SER A 115 32.20 -2.45 27.43
CA SER A 115 32.13 -2.83 26.02
C SER A 115 30.68 -2.91 25.52
N MET A 116 29.77 -3.42 26.35
CA MET A 116 28.35 -3.50 26.00
C MET A 116 27.67 -2.13 25.98
N GLU A 117 28.03 -1.24 26.91
CA GLU A 117 27.57 0.15 26.94
C GLU A 117 28.01 0.90 25.67
N GLU A 118 29.25 0.70 25.22
CA GLU A 118 29.78 1.32 24.01
C GLU A 118 29.08 0.84 22.74
N VAL A 119 28.75 -0.46 22.66
CA VAL A 119 27.92 -1.02 21.58
C VAL A 119 26.51 -0.45 21.61
N MET A 120 25.89 -0.37 22.79
CA MET A 120 24.54 0.14 22.95
C MET A 120 24.44 1.63 22.55
N ASN A 121 25.44 2.43 22.92
CA ASN A 121 25.53 3.83 22.52
C ASN A 121 25.66 3.98 21.01
N LYS A 122 26.51 3.17 20.35
CA LYS A 122 26.63 3.17 18.88
C LYS A 122 25.32 2.79 18.18
N LEU A 123 24.59 1.80 18.70
CA LEU A 123 23.28 1.40 18.19
C LEU A 123 22.26 2.54 18.30
N ILE A 124 22.23 3.22 19.46
CA ILE A 124 21.35 4.36 19.70
C ILE A 124 21.70 5.51 18.75
N GLU A 125 22.98 5.86 18.63
CA GLU A 125 23.45 6.92 17.72
C GLU A 125 23.11 6.63 16.27
N ASN A 126 23.36 5.41 15.78
CA ASN A 126 23.00 5.00 14.42
C ASN A 126 21.49 5.08 14.21
N LYS A 127 20.68 4.65 15.20
CA LYS A 127 19.22 4.71 15.10
C LYS A 127 18.72 6.14 15.07
N LEU A 128 19.28 7.01 15.92
CA LEU A 128 18.95 8.43 15.97
C LEU A 128 19.34 9.14 14.67
N ALA A 129 20.53 8.87 14.13
CA ALA A 129 20.97 9.43 12.85
C ALA A 129 20.05 9.01 11.70
N SER A 130 19.70 7.72 11.63
CA SER A 130 18.74 7.21 10.63
C SER A 130 17.35 7.85 10.76
N GLN A 131 16.86 8.03 11.99
CA GLN A 131 15.58 8.69 12.23
C GLN A 131 15.61 10.18 11.89
N SER A 132 16.71 10.86 12.19
CA SER A 132 16.90 12.28 11.87
C SER A 132 16.88 12.51 10.36
N LEU A 133 17.56 11.66 9.58
CA LEU A 133 17.51 11.72 8.11
C LEU A 133 16.10 11.52 7.58
N ARG A 134 15.38 10.50 8.06
CA ARG A 134 13.99 10.23 7.65
C ARG A 134 13.05 11.38 7.98
N LEU A 135 13.23 12.03 9.13
CA LEU A 135 12.43 13.20 9.49
C LEU A 135 12.71 14.37 8.55
N SER A 136 13.98 14.62 8.22
CA SER A 136 14.35 15.67 7.27
C SER A 136 13.76 15.43 5.87
N ASP A 137 13.79 14.19 5.38
CA ASP A 137 13.17 13.83 4.09
C ASP A 137 11.65 14.04 4.12
N LEU A 138 10.99 13.65 5.21
CA LEU A 138 9.54 13.84 5.38
C LEU A 138 9.15 15.31 5.48
N GLU A 139 9.94 16.14 6.15
CA GLU A 139 9.74 17.60 6.19
C GLU A 139 9.84 18.20 4.79
N LYS A 140 10.84 17.78 4.01
CA LYS A 140 11.00 18.22 2.62
C LYS A 140 9.80 17.83 1.75
N ILE A 141 9.38 16.57 1.79
CA ILE A 141 8.18 16.09 1.06
C ILE A 141 6.94 16.88 1.50
N THR A 142 6.78 17.14 2.79
CA THR A 142 5.64 17.89 3.32
C THR A 142 5.63 19.33 2.80
N GLN A 143 6.80 19.96 2.72
CA GLN A 143 6.94 21.31 2.17
C GLN A 143 6.63 21.36 0.67
N GLU A 144 7.12 20.39 -0.10
CA GLU A 144 6.83 20.25 -1.54
C GLU A 144 5.33 20.07 -1.77
N HIS A 145 4.69 19.10 -1.11
CA HIS A 145 3.24 18.89 -1.20
C HIS A 145 2.43 20.12 -0.76
N SER A 146 2.87 20.85 0.26
CA SER A 146 2.21 22.09 0.67
C SER A 146 2.26 23.15 -0.43
N GLY A 147 3.36 23.23 -1.18
CA GLY A 147 3.50 24.12 -2.33
C GLY A 147 2.54 23.73 -3.46
N GLU A 148 2.52 22.46 -3.84
CA GLU A 148 1.62 21.94 -4.88
C GLU A 148 0.14 22.16 -4.53
N ILE A 149 -0.25 21.94 -3.26
CA ILE A 149 -1.62 22.19 -2.79
C ILE A 149 -1.98 23.67 -2.91
N GLN A 150 -1.04 24.59 -2.65
CA GLN A 150 -1.27 26.02 -2.78
C GLN A 150 -1.44 26.44 -4.25
N GLU A 151 -0.64 25.87 -5.15
CA GLU A 151 -0.76 26.09 -6.60
C GLU A 151 -2.11 25.60 -7.13
N MET A 152 -2.48 24.34 -6.82
CA MET A 152 -3.78 23.79 -7.19
C MET A 152 -4.96 24.63 -6.67
N ARG A 153 -4.83 25.18 -5.45
CA ARG A 153 -5.86 26.07 -4.90
C ARG A 153 -6.00 27.36 -5.71
N ASN A 154 -4.91 27.89 -6.26
CA ASN A 154 -4.95 29.08 -7.11
C ASN A 154 -5.58 28.75 -8.47
N ASP A 155 -5.22 27.62 -9.08
CA ASP A 155 -5.80 27.18 -10.35
C ASP A 155 -7.32 26.97 -10.24
N ILE A 156 -7.78 26.34 -9.15
CA ILE A 156 -9.22 26.18 -8.89
C ILE A 156 -9.94 27.52 -8.80
N LYS A 157 -9.31 28.55 -8.20
CA LYS A 157 -9.90 29.89 -8.14
C LYS A 157 -9.99 30.54 -9.52
N LEU A 158 -8.96 30.36 -10.35
CA LEU A 158 -8.93 30.88 -11.71
C LEU A 158 -10.05 30.25 -12.54
N VAL A 159 -10.12 28.92 -12.57
CA VAL A 159 -11.17 28.16 -13.28
C VAL A 159 -12.57 28.57 -12.81
N LYS A 160 -12.76 28.79 -11.51
CA LYS A 160 -14.04 29.26 -10.97
C LYS A 160 -14.43 30.64 -11.50
N THR A 161 -13.45 31.53 -11.67
CA THR A 161 -13.65 32.88 -12.20
C THR A 161 -14.04 32.81 -13.68
N GLU A 162 -13.26 32.09 -14.48
CA GLU A 162 -13.51 31.88 -15.91
C GLU A 162 -14.87 31.22 -16.16
N SER A 163 -15.24 30.22 -15.35
CA SER A 163 -16.56 29.59 -15.42
C SER A 163 -17.69 30.58 -15.12
N GLY A 164 -17.48 31.51 -14.18
CA GLY A 164 -18.40 32.62 -13.92
C GLY A 164 -18.60 33.52 -15.14
N GLU A 165 -17.51 33.93 -15.78
CA GLU A 165 -17.56 34.77 -16.98
C GLU A 165 -18.26 34.08 -18.16
N VAL A 166 -18.00 32.78 -18.36
CA VAL A 166 -18.69 31.98 -19.39
C VAL A 166 -20.19 31.92 -19.11
N ASN A 167 -20.61 31.71 -17.86
CA ASN A 167 -22.03 31.71 -17.51
C ASN A 167 -22.69 33.06 -17.80
N SER A 168 -22.04 34.18 -17.47
CA SER A 168 -22.55 35.50 -17.81
C SER A 168 -22.70 35.68 -19.33
N LYS A 169 -21.70 35.26 -20.12
CA LYS A 169 -21.78 35.30 -21.60
C LYS A 169 -22.94 34.44 -22.13
N ILE A 170 -23.16 33.26 -21.56
CA ILE A 170 -24.29 32.39 -21.92
C ILE A 170 -25.62 33.10 -21.65
N ASP A 171 -25.76 33.78 -20.52
CA ASP A 171 -26.99 34.48 -20.17
C ASP A 171 -27.25 35.69 -21.09
N TYR A 172 -26.19 36.42 -21.48
CA TYR A 172 -26.31 37.45 -22.53
C TYR A 172 -26.78 36.84 -23.86
N LEU A 173 -26.17 35.73 -24.32
CA LEU A 173 -26.58 35.07 -25.56
C LEU A 173 -28.03 34.56 -25.52
N LYS A 174 -28.52 34.09 -24.38
CA LYS A 174 -29.94 33.72 -24.22
C LYS A 174 -30.85 34.94 -24.40
N SER A 175 -30.48 36.08 -23.80
CA SER A 175 -31.24 37.33 -23.93
C SER A 175 -31.28 37.82 -25.39
N ASP A 176 -30.14 37.79 -26.09
CA ASP A 176 -30.06 38.16 -27.50
C ASP A 176 -30.93 37.23 -28.36
N LEU A 177 -30.90 35.93 -28.08
CA LEU A 177 -31.70 34.94 -28.79
C LEU A 177 -33.20 35.15 -28.59
N ASP A 178 -33.64 35.52 -27.39
CA ASP A 178 -35.04 35.84 -27.12
C ASP A 178 -35.48 37.16 -27.78
N THR A 179 -34.56 38.12 -27.89
CA THR A 179 -34.77 39.35 -28.67
C THR A 179 -34.97 39.02 -30.15
N VAL A 180 -34.07 38.23 -30.75
CA VAL A 180 -34.18 37.80 -32.15
C VAL A 180 -35.48 37.03 -32.40
N LYS A 181 -35.89 36.13 -31.49
CA LYS A 181 -37.18 35.44 -31.61
C LYS A 181 -38.35 36.42 -31.63
N THR A 182 -38.30 37.44 -30.79
CA THR A 182 -39.33 38.49 -30.70
C THR A 182 -39.37 39.29 -32.01
N ASP A 183 -38.21 39.68 -32.54
CA ASP A 183 -38.09 40.45 -33.78
C ASP A 183 -38.49 39.65 -35.03
N LEU A 184 -38.30 38.33 -35.03
CA LEU A 184 -38.73 37.46 -36.14
C LEU A 184 -40.25 37.26 -36.20
N ARG A 185 -40.97 37.44 -35.09
CA ARG A 185 -42.42 37.27 -35.06
C ARG A 185 -43.17 38.19 -36.04
N PRO A 186 -42.98 39.53 -36.04
CA PRO A 186 -43.65 40.41 -36.99
C PRO A 186 -43.24 40.11 -38.44
N VAL A 187 -41.99 39.71 -38.69
CA VAL A 187 -41.55 39.29 -40.03
C VAL A 187 -42.38 38.10 -40.50
N ASN A 188 -42.57 37.09 -39.65
CA ASN A 188 -43.36 35.91 -39.97
C ASN A 188 -44.85 36.25 -40.19
N GLU A 189 -45.40 37.19 -39.42
CA GLU A 189 -46.75 37.72 -39.61
C GLU A 189 -46.91 38.43 -40.96
N VAL A 190 -45.94 39.30 -41.33
CA VAL A 190 -45.91 39.99 -42.64
C VAL A 190 -45.83 38.99 -43.79
N VAL A 191 -44.90 38.03 -43.72
CA VAL A 191 -44.76 36.98 -44.74
C VAL A 191 -46.06 36.19 -44.92
N SER A 192 -46.71 35.82 -43.81
CA SER A 192 -47.98 35.10 -43.84
C SER A 192 -49.09 35.92 -44.51
N LYS A 193 -49.20 37.21 -44.17
CA LYS A 193 -50.17 38.13 -44.77
C LYS A 193 -49.93 38.30 -46.27
N THR A 194 -48.69 38.57 -46.69
CA THR A 194 -48.33 38.72 -48.10
C THR A 194 -48.64 37.45 -48.89
N ASN A 195 -48.40 36.26 -48.31
CA ASN A 195 -48.77 34.99 -48.95
C ASN A 195 -50.29 34.85 -49.17
N LEU A 196 -51.11 35.29 -48.22
CA LEU A 196 -52.57 35.28 -48.39
C LEU A 196 -53.03 36.24 -49.48
N GLU A 197 -52.47 37.45 -49.51
CA GLU A 197 -52.77 38.45 -50.55
C GLU A 197 -52.36 37.97 -51.94
N LEU A 198 -51.19 37.34 -52.07
CA LEU A 198 -50.73 36.74 -53.34
C LEU A 198 -51.69 35.65 -53.83
N LYS A 199 -52.16 34.77 -52.95
CA LYS A 199 -53.15 33.74 -53.31
C LYS A 199 -54.48 34.35 -53.76
N ALA A 200 -54.97 35.37 -53.06
CA ALA A 200 -56.20 36.06 -53.42
C ALA A 200 -56.09 36.76 -54.79
N ASN A 201 -54.95 37.41 -55.04
CA ASN A 201 -54.65 38.02 -56.34
C ASN A 201 -54.57 36.97 -57.45
N GLN A 202 -53.91 35.84 -57.20
CA GLN A 202 -53.84 34.73 -58.15
C GLN A 202 -55.25 34.23 -58.53
N SER A 203 -56.11 33.96 -57.56
CA SER A 203 -57.50 33.53 -57.83
C SER A 203 -58.31 34.59 -58.59
N SER A 204 -58.10 35.86 -58.28
CA SER A 204 -58.76 36.97 -58.98
C SER A 204 -58.32 37.03 -60.44
N ILE A 205 -57.01 36.94 -60.70
CA ILE A 205 -56.44 36.91 -62.05
C ILE A 205 -56.98 35.72 -62.84
N GLU A 206 -56.98 34.51 -62.26
CA GLU A 206 -57.54 33.31 -62.91
C GLU A 206 -59.02 33.48 -63.27
N SER A 207 -59.82 34.10 -62.40
CA SER A 207 -61.23 34.42 -62.66
C SER A 207 -61.39 35.41 -63.81
N TYR A 208 -60.61 36.50 -63.82
CA TYR A 208 -60.62 37.48 -64.92
C TYR A 208 -60.22 36.84 -66.25
N PHE A 209 -59.16 36.02 -66.27
CA PHE A 209 -58.75 35.31 -67.48
C PHE A 209 -59.85 34.40 -68.01
N LYS A 210 -60.52 33.62 -67.14
CA LYS A 210 -61.65 32.79 -67.54
C LYS A 210 -62.78 33.61 -68.16
N LEU A 211 -63.13 34.75 -67.57
CA LEU A 211 -64.18 35.63 -68.10
C LEU A 211 -63.81 36.20 -69.48
N VAL A 212 -62.56 36.62 -69.66
CA VAL A 212 -62.06 37.15 -70.95
C VAL A 212 -62.12 36.06 -72.01
N LEU A 213 -61.63 34.86 -71.71
CA LEU A 213 -61.68 33.72 -72.64
C LEU A 213 -63.12 33.39 -73.04
N SER A 214 -64.05 33.30 -72.09
CA SER A 214 -65.47 33.05 -72.40
C SER A 214 -66.10 34.13 -73.30
N ARG A 215 -65.69 35.39 -73.16
CA ARG A 215 -66.18 36.49 -74.04
C ARG A 215 -65.59 36.41 -75.44
N MET A 216 -64.33 35.99 -75.56
CA MET A 216 -63.68 35.79 -76.86
C MET A 216 -64.34 34.64 -77.63
N ASP A 217 -64.64 33.53 -76.96
CA ASP A 217 -65.31 32.38 -77.57
C ASP A 217 -66.76 32.72 -78.02
N GLY A 218 -67.46 33.59 -77.28
CA GLY A 218 -68.82 34.03 -77.58
C GLY A 218 -68.96 35.04 -78.74
N GLN A 219 -67.86 35.66 -79.19
CA GLN A 219 -67.86 36.57 -80.36
C GLN A 219 -67.54 35.85 -81.69
N SER A 220 -67.21 34.56 -81.65
CA SER A 220 -66.99 33.69 -82.82
C SER A 220 -68.23 32.85 -83.15
N GLY A 221 -69.37 33.48 -83.44
CA GLY A 221 -70.61 32.84 -83.94
C GLY A 221 -71.30 33.71 -85.00
N PRO A 222 -71.98 33.12 -86.02
CA PRO A 222 -71.65 33.31 -87.43
C PRO A 222 -72.18 34.61 -88.06
N ALA A 223 -71.35 35.20 -88.92
CA ALA A 223 -71.79 36.11 -89.96
C ALA A 223 -72.57 35.34 -91.03
N SER A 224 -73.90 35.35 -90.96
CA SER A 224 -74.83 34.90 -92.03
C SER A 224 -76.26 35.07 -91.51
N SER A 225 -77.24 35.63 -92.20
CA SER A 225 -77.36 36.22 -93.54
C SER A 225 -78.75 36.85 -93.58
N SER A 226 -78.83 38.15 -93.84
CA SER A 226 -80.09 38.83 -94.15
C SER A 226 -80.67 38.28 -95.45
N SER A 227 -81.74 37.50 -95.37
CA SER A 227 -82.59 37.16 -96.52
C SER A 227 -83.77 38.13 -96.54
N LEU A 228 -83.74 39.05 -97.50
CA LEU A 228 -84.96 39.63 -98.06
C LEU A 228 -85.85 38.50 -98.60
N ASN A 229 -87.16 38.57 -98.41
CA ASN A 229 -88.15 38.40 -99.48
C ASN A 229 -89.58 38.63 -98.98
N HIS A 230 -90.27 39.47 -99.77
CA HIS A 230 -91.70 39.77 -99.89
C HIS A 230 -92.48 40.40 -98.73
#